data_AF-A0A4Q1RDF6-F1
#
_entry.id   AF-A0A4Q1RDF6-F1
#
_cell.length_a   1.000
_cell.length_b   1.000
_cell.length_c   1.000
_cell.angle_alpha   90.00
_cell.angle_beta   90.00
_cell.angle_gamma   90.00
#
_symmetry.space_group_name_H-M   'P 1'
#
loop_
_entity.id
_entity.type
_entity.pdbx_description
1 polymer ?
#
loop_
_entity_poly.entity_id
_entity_poly.type
_entity_poly.pdbx_seq_one_letter_code
_entity_poly.pdbx_strand_id
1 'polypeptide(L)'
;MIDFTNCTLDNLRAYDGANGSKICVFYNDERYMIKFPALAKDNKDMHYSNGCLNEHIASSIFSSLGIETQETKLGVYRNKSVVACKDFCEPGERILNFGMIKNRCIDSDKSGFGTELQSVLDAIDMQQVYDPLKMKDHFWKMFAADALLGNFDRHNGNWGIVVNEINNHVRIAPVYDNGSCLYPQLTDKQMENILNDRNELDRRLYVFPNSALKLNDKKINYLDFLSNTKDPNCIEALRYVQRHYDQKKVDKILNETPMSDIKRNFYHTMITARKEHIIDKAMEQHLDKNIRLKDGSYITGKELQSLILSGKTVSLWKEDKDKIHTIEKPDR
;
A
#
# COMPACT_ATOMS: atom_id res chain seq x y z
N MET A 1 2.03 -19.46 18.75
CA MET A 1 2.75 -19.16 17.49
C MET A 1 3.04 -20.48 16.78
N ILE A 2 3.04 -20.48 15.45
CA ILE A 2 3.36 -21.67 14.65
C ILE A 2 4.88 -21.89 14.70
N ASP A 3 5.33 -23.14 14.83
CA ASP A 3 6.75 -23.50 14.72
C ASP A 3 7.03 -24.13 13.34
N PHE A 4 7.80 -23.43 12.52
CA PHE A 4 8.17 -23.86 11.17
C PHE A 4 9.47 -24.68 11.14
N THR A 5 10.12 -24.92 12.28
CA THR A 5 11.45 -25.54 12.36
C THR A 5 11.52 -26.92 11.70
N ASN A 6 10.44 -27.71 11.83
CA ASN A 6 10.37 -29.07 11.30
C ASN A 6 9.64 -29.15 9.95
N CYS A 7 9.30 -28.01 9.33
CA CYS A 7 8.73 -28.01 7.99
C CYS A 7 9.79 -28.46 6.96
N THR A 8 9.34 -29.22 5.96
CA THR A 8 10.21 -29.69 4.87
C THR A 8 10.71 -28.50 4.05
N LEU A 9 12.01 -28.40 3.82
CA LEU A 9 12.62 -27.35 3.00
C LEU A 9 12.45 -27.64 1.51
N ASP A 10 12.09 -26.62 0.73
CA ASP A 10 12.25 -26.64 -0.73
C ASP A 10 13.53 -25.89 -1.10
N ASN A 11 14.63 -26.63 -1.24
CA ASN A 11 15.95 -26.04 -1.53
C ASN A 11 16.08 -25.50 -2.96
N LEU A 12 15.12 -25.81 -3.85
CA LEU A 12 15.15 -25.34 -5.24
C LEU A 12 14.38 -24.03 -5.42
N ARG A 13 13.59 -23.63 -4.42
CA ARG A 13 12.84 -22.37 -4.44
C ARG A 13 13.56 -21.30 -3.63
N ALA A 14 14.00 -20.25 -4.32
CA ALA A 14 14.70 -19.10 -3.73
C ALA A 14 13.91 -17.81 -3.97
N TYR A 15 14.20 -16.80 -3.16
CA TYR A 15 13.52 -15.50 -3.19
C TYR A 15 14.53 -14.35 -3.20
N ASP A 16 14.22 -13.29 -3.93
CA ASP A 16 15.03 -12.09 -4.04
C ASP A 16 14.87 -11.17 -2.79
N GLY A 17 15.55 -10.02 -2.81
CA GLY A 17 15.43 -8.94 -1.84
C GLY A 17 16.57 -8.92 -0.82
N ALA A 18 17.04 -7.73 -0.48
CA ALA A 18 18.23 -7.53 0.37
C ALA A 18 17.96 -7.58 1.89
N ASN A 19 16.69 -7.51 2.31
CA ASN A 19 16.32 -7.41 3.73
C ASN A 19 16.05 -8.78 4.35
N GLY A 20 16.98 -9.25 5.19
CA GLY A 20 16.87 -10.54 5.89
C GLY A 20 17.09 -11.75 4.97
N SER A 21 17.43 -12.89 5.56
CA SER A 21 17.49 -14.17 4.83
C SER A 21 16.07 -14.67 4.53
N LYS A 22 15.93 -15.52 3.50
CA LYS A 22 14.69 -16.23 3.18
C LYS A 22 14.98 -17.70 2.91
N ILE A 23 14.03 -18.55 3.27
CA ILE A 23 14.00 -19.97 2.89
C ILE A 23 12.60 -20.33 2.42
N CYS A 24 12.47 -21.37 1.59
CA CYS A 24 11.18 -21.95 1.25
C CYS A 24 10.92 -23.20 2.10
N VAL A 25 9.73 -23.30 2.69
CA VAL A 25 9.26 -24.50 3.39
C VAL A 25 7.90 -24.93 2.87
N PHE A 26 7.57 -26.21 3.02
CA PHE A 26 6.21 -26.71 2.88
C PHE A 26 5.50 -26.69 4.24
N TYR A 27 4.35 -26.02 4.30
CA TYR A 27 3.46 -25.99 5.46
C TYR A 27 2.03 -26.23 4.98
N ASN A 28 1.39 -27.29 5.48
CA ASN A 28 0.09 -27.79 5.00
C ASN A 28 0.05 -27.99 3.48
N ASP A 29 1.05 -28.69 2.93
CA ASP A 29 1.22 -28.99 1.49
C ASP A 29 1.34 -27.77 0.57
N GLU A 30 1.46 -26.56 1.12
CA GLU A 30 1.66 -25.33 0.38
C GLU A 30 3.06 -24.74 0.63
N ARG A 31 3.62 -24.05 -0.36
CA ARG A 31 4.89 -23.35 -0.22
C ARG A 31 4.73 -22.06 0.57
N TYR A 32 5.63 -21.84 1.51
CA TYR A 32 5.77 -20.60 2.25
C TYR A 32 7.22 -20.10 2.19
N MET A 33 7.39 -18.82 1.85
CA MET A 33 8.62 -18.07 2.05
C MET A 33 8.72 -17.70 3.54
N ILE A 34 9.65 -18.30 4.27
CA ILE A 34 10.01 -17.86 5.62
C ILE A 34 11.00 -16.72 5.52
N LYS A 35 10.57 -15.51 5.90
CA LYS A 35 11.40 -14.31 5.96
C LYS A 35 11.90 -14.12 7.39
N PHE A 36 13.22 -14.02 7.52
CA PHE A 36 13.87 -13.72 8.79
C PHE A 36 13.96 -12.20 9.00
N PRO A 37 13.96 -11.73 10.26
CA PRO A 37 14.07 -10.31 10.54
C PRO A 37 15.43 -9.78 10.07
N ALA A 38 15.41 -8.61 9.43
CA ALA A 38 16.62 -7.89 9.07
C ALA A 38 17.20 -7.19 10.31
N LEU A 39 18.50 -6.89 10.27
CA LEU A 39 19.13 -6.03 11.27
C LEU A 39 18.49 -4.63 11.25
N ALA A 40 18.34 -4.01 12.41
CA ALA A 40 17.86 -2.63 12.50
C ALA A 40 19.01 -1.64 12.19
N LYS A 41 19.29 -1.45 10.89
CA LYS A 41 20.45 -0.69 10.41
C LYS A 41 20.46 0.78 10.86
N ASP A 42 19.28 1.38 11.05
CA ASP A 42 19.13 2.78 11.40
C ASP A 42 18.81 2.98 12.89
N ASN A 43 18.87 1.92 13.70
CA ASN A 43 18.62 2.00 15.14
C ASN A 43 19.61 1.15 15.95
N LYS A 44 20.54 1.82 16.63
CA LYS A 44 21.59 1.18 17.44
C LYS A 44 21.06 0.49 18.70
N ASP A 45 19.88 0.88 19.18
CA ASP A 45 19.25 0.31 20.37
C ASP A 45 18.42 -0.94 20.05
N MET A 46 18.43 -1.38 18.79
CA MET A 46 17.62 -2.48 18.29
C MET A 46 18.50 -3.46 17.50
N HIS A 47 18.43 -4.75 17.81
CA HIS A 47 19.21 -5.75 17.07
C HIS A 47 18.54 -6.12 15.73
N TYR A 48 17.24 -6.43 15.79
CA TYR A 48 16.43 -6.83 14.64
C TYR A 48 15.25 -5.89 14.47
N SER A 49 14.91 -5.50 13.23
CA SER A 49 13.75 -4.65 12.97
C SER A 49 12.43 -5.40 13.19
N ASN A 50 11.34 -4.65 13.40
CA ASN A 50 9.97 -5.17 13.47
C ASN A 50 9.43 -5.59 12.09
N GLY A 51 10.28 -5.70 11.05
CA GLY A 51 9.84 -5.93 9.67
C GLY A 51 8.97 -7.18 9.48
N CYS A 52 9.23 -8.27 10.22
CA CYS A 52 8.37 -9.48 10.16
C CYS A 52 6.96 -9.22 10.72
N LEU A 53 6.88 -8.49 11.83
CA LEU A 53 5.61 -8.11 12.45
C LEU A 53 4.83 -7.15 11.55
N ASN A 54 5.52 -6.14 11.02
CA ASN A 54 4.93 -5.12 10.16
C ASN A 54 4.45 -5.72 8.84
N GLU A 55 5.20 -6.68 8.27
CA GLU A 55 4.78 -7.45 7.09
C GLU A 55 3.41 -8.12 7.32
N HIS A 56 3.23 -8.76 8.48
CA HIS A 56 1.98 -9.43 8.81
C HIS A 56 0.82 -8.45 9.03
N ILE A 57 1.03 -7.40 9.84
CA ILE A 57 0.00 -6.41 10.14
C ILE A 57 -0.43 -5.67 8.87
N ALA A 58 0.55 -5.15 8.11
CA ALA A 58 0.28 -4.39 6.90
C ALA A 58 -0.42 -5.25 5.84
N SER A 59 0.03 -6.49 5.61
CA SER A 59 -0.64 -7.40 4.67
C SER A 59 -2.07 -7.71 5.12
N SER A 60 -2.30 -7.91 6.42
CA SER A 60 -3.65 -8.13 6.96
C SER A 60 -4.57 -6.91 6.78
N ILE A 61 -4.03 -5.69 6.91
CA ILE A 61 -4.79 -4.46 6.66
C ILE A 61 -5.06 -4.26 5.16
N PHE A 62 -4.12 -4.55 4.27
CA PHE A 62 -4.39 -4.57 2.83
C PHE A 62 -5.57 -5.50 2.50
N SER A 63 -5.58 -6.70 3.08
CA SER A 63 -6.68 -7.66 2.90
C SER A 63 -8.00 -7.14 3.46
N SER A 64 -7.98 -6.48 4.63
CA SER A 64 -9.21 -5.92 5.24
C SER A 64 -9.82 -4.77 4.44
N LEU A 65 -9.01 -4.06 3.65
CA LEU A 65 -9.42 -3.05 2.68
C LEU A 65 -9.99 -3.64 1.38
N GLY A 66 -9.92 -4.96 1.19
CA GLY A 66 -10.33 -5.62 -0.06
C GLY A 66 -9.27 -5.55 -1.18
N ILE A 67 -8.02 -5.24 -0.85
CA ILE A 67 -6.91 -5.24 -1.79
C ILE A 67 -6.20 -6.60 -1.70
N GLU A 68 -6.08 -7.28 -2.84
CA GLU A 68 -5.38 -8.57 -2.92
C GLU A 68 -3.92 -8.43 -2.46
N THR A 69 -3.50 -9.28 -1.54
CA THR A 69 -2.22 -9.22 -0.84
C THR A 69 -1.79 -10.61 -0.42
N GLN A 70 -0.49 -10.79 -0.19
CA GLN A 70 0.04 -12.08 0.22
C GLN A 70 -0.54 -12.55 1.56
N GLU A 71 -0.82 -13.85 1.67
CA GLU A 71 -1.17 -14.46 2.95
C GLU A 71 0.07 -14.55 3.84
N THR A 72 -0.07 -14.14 5.09
CA THR A 72 1.06 -14.13 6.04
C THR A 72 0.69 -14.81 7.36
N LYS A 73 1.67 -15.48 7.97
CA LYS A 73 1.55 -16.09 9.30
C LYS A 73 2.79 -15.77 10.13
N LEU A 74 2.59 -15.38 11.39
CA LEU A 74 3.69 -15.23 12.34
C LEU A 74 4.04 -16.56 12.99
N GLY A 75 5.33 -16.80 13.17
CA GLY A 75 5.80 -18.02 13.80
C GLY A 75 7.24 -17.93 14.25
N VAL A 76 7.81 -19.10 14.52
CA VAL A 76 9.20 -19.27 14.92
C VAL A 76 9.89 -20.27 14.01
N TYR A 77 11.19 -20.07 13.78
CA TYR A 77 12.07 -21.02 13.12
C TYR A 77 13.41 -21.04 13.87
N ARG A 78 13.75 -22.17 14.50
CA ARG A 78 14.96 -22.33 15.34
C ARG A 78 15.14 -21.18 16.34
N ASN A 79 14.10 -20.92 17.13
CA ASN A 79 14.02 -19.85 18.14
C ASN A 79 14.08 -18.41 17.61
N LYS A 80 14.02 -18.20 16.28
CA LYS A 80 13.90 -16.85 15.70
C LYS A 80 12.45 -16.58 15.33
N SER A 81 11.92 -15.43 15.72
CA SER A 81 10.63 -14.94 15.22
C SER A 81 10.73 -14.68 13.72
N VAL A 82 9.77 -15.18 12.96
CA VAL A 82 9.72 -15.07 11.50
C VAL A 82 8.32 -14.71 11.03
N VAL A 83 8.21 -14.25 9.79
CA VAL A 83 6.95 -14.21 9.05
C VAL A 83 7.02 -15.21 7.90
N ALA A 84 6.03 -16.07 7.82
CA ALA A 84 5.83 -16.97 6.70
C ALA A 84 4.85 -16.32 5.72
N CYS A 85 5.30 -16.03 4.51
CA CYS A 85 4.47 -15.51 3.42
C CYS A 85 4.15 -16.66 2.47
N LYS A 86 2.87 -16.92 2.18
CA LYS A 86 2.49 -17.96 1.22
C LYS A 86 3.07 -17.63 -0.15
N ASP A 87 3.76 -18.58 -0.77
CA ASP A 87 4.25 -18.43 -2.13
C ASP A 87 3.05 -18.46 -3.06
N PHE A 88 2.74 -17.31 -3.64
CA PHE A 88 1.56 -17.13 -4.48
C PHE A 88 1.83 -17.46 -5.95
N CYS A 89 3.00 -17.99 -6.31
CA CYS A 89 3.32 -18.40 -7.67
C CYS A 89 3.21 -19.93 -7.79
N GLU A 90 2.29 -20.37 -8.65
CA GLU A 90 2.10 -21.78 -8.99
C GLU A 90 3.29 -22.35 -9.80
N PRO A 91 3.38 -23.69 -9.97
CA PRO A 91 4.38 -24.28 -10.85
C PRO A 91 4.35 -23.68 -12.27
N GLY A 92 5.51 -23.19 -12.73
CA GLY A 92 5.66 -22.50 -14.01
C GLY A 92 5.34 -21.00 -13.97
N GLU A 93 4.81 -20.50 -12.85
CA GLU A 93 4.66 -19.06 -12.62
C GLU A 93 5.92 -18.43 -12.03
N ARG A 94 6.15 -17.16 -12.40
CA ARG A 94 7.16 -16.31 -11.78
C ARG A 94 6.65 -14.88 -11.65
N ILE A 95 7.21 -14.15 -10.69
CA ILE A 95 7.00 -12.71 -10.59
C ILE A 95 7.82 -12.02 -11.69
N LEU A 96 7.16 -11.12 -12.41
CA LEU A 96 7.80 -10.09 -13.21
C LEU A 96 7.57 -8.77 -12.48
N ASN A 97 8.56 -8.35 -11.68
CA ASN A 97 8.45 -7.11 -10.91
C ASN A 97 8.37 -5.90 -11.86
N PHE A 98 7.76 -4.81 -11.41
CA PHE A 98 7.51 -3.65 -12.25
C PHE A 98 8.81 -3.01 -12.77
N GLY A 99 9.93 -3.15 -12.07
CA GLY A 99 11.23 -2.68 -12.53
C GLY A 99 11.70 -3.38 -13.81
N MET A 100 11.47 -4.70 -13.89
CA MET A 100 11.70 -5.48 -15.11
C MET A 100 10.72 -5.09 -16.22
N ILE A 101 9.45 -4.82 -15.91
CA ILE A 101 8.45 -4.35 -16.89
C ILE A 101 8.85 -3.00 -17.46
N LYS A 102 9.22 -2.05 -16.60
CA LYS A 102 9.65 -0.70 -16.98
C LYS A 102 10.91 -0.73 -17.85
N ASN A 103 11.86 -1.62 -17.57
CA ASN A 103 13.05 -1.83 -18.42
C ASN A 103 12.71 -2.29 -19.85
N ARG A 104 11.51 -2.81 -20.10
CA ARG A 104 11.05 -3.19 -21.45
C ARG A 104 10.44 -2.03 -22.23
N CYS A 105 10.19 -0.89 -21.59
CA CYS A 105 9.71 0.32 -22.25
C CYS A 105 10.91 1.03 -22.90
N ILE A 106 11.24 0.65 -24.13
CA ILE A 106 12.46 1.06 -24.85
C ILE A 106 12.53 2.59 -25.03
N ASP A 107 11.38 3.25 -25.15
CA ASP A 107 11.30 4.71 -25.30
C ASP A 107 11.38 5.48 -23.96
N SER A 108 11.64 4.79 -22.84
CA SER A 108 11.83 5.43 -21.52
C SER A 108 13.32 5.69 -21.27
N ASP A 109 13.72 6.97 -21.24
CA ASP A 109 15.10 7.42 -20.94
C ASP A 109 15.60 7.08 -19.53
N LYS A 110 14.79 6.43 -18.67
CA LYS A 110 15.09 6.19 -17.26
C LYS A 110 15.16 4.71 -16.93
N SER A 111 16.12 4.32 -16.09
CA SER A 111 16.24 2.97 -15.50
C SER A 111 14.90 2.43 -14.99
N GLY A 112 14.65 1.13 -15.18
CA GLY A 112 13.46 0.44 -14.71
C GLY A 112 13.26 0.50 -13.19
N PHE A 113 14.34 0.68 -12.43
CA PHE A 113 14.27 0.83 -10.97
C PHE A 113 14.20 2.28 -10.50
N GLY A 114 14.19 3.26 -11.41
CA GLY A 114 13.92 4.65 -11.08
C GLY A 114 12.47 4.85 -10.62
N THR A 115 12.28 5.59 -9.53
CA THR A 115 10.98 5.74 -8.86
C THR A 115 10.31 7.09 -9.14
N GLU A 116 10.65 7.76 -10.23
CA GLU A 116 9.95 8.99 -10.62
C GLU A 116 8.51 8.69 -11.03
N LEU A 117 7.55 9.34 -10.35
CA LEU A 117 6.14 9.01 -10.48
C LEU A 117 5.67 9.09 -11.93
N GLN A 118 5.97 10.18 -12.65
CA GLN A 118 5.55 10.31 -14.04
C GLN A 118 6.11 9.18 -14.90
N SER A 119 7.39 8.83 -14.72
CA SER A 119 8.02 7.74 -15.46
C SER A 119 7.43 6.37 -15.12
N VAL A 120 6.96 6.17 -13.89
CA VAL A 120 6.22 4.96 -13.49
C VAL A 120 4.84 4.93 -14.17
N LEU A 121 4.10 6.04 -14.17
CA LEU A 121 2.79 6.15 -14.82
C LEU A 121 2.88 5.95 -16.35
N ASP A 122 3.87 6.57 -17.00
CA ASP A 122 4.10 6.39 -18.43
C ASP A 122 4.39 4.91 -18.73
N ALA A 123 5.20 4.25 -17.90
CA ALA A 123 5.50 2.83 -18.07
C ALA A 123 4.28 1.92 -17.84
N ILE A 124 3.37 2.28 -16.92
CA ILE A 124 2.08 1.58 -16.75
C ILE A 124 1.25 1.67 -18.04
N ASP A 125 1.24 2.83 -18.69
CA ASP A 125 0.47 3.07 -19.92
C ASP A 125 1.10 2.44 -21.17
N MET A 126 2.43 2.42 -21.26
CA MET A 126 3.16 1.92 -22.43
C MET A 126 3.34 0.40 -22.45
N GLN A 127 3.45 -0.24 -21.28
CA GLN A 127 3.73 -1.67 -21.21
C GLN A 127 2.63 -2.50 -21.89
N GLN A 128 3.02 -3.65 -22.45
CA GLN A 128 2.15 -4.53 -23.24
C GLN A 128 1.95 -5.91 -22.57
N VAL A 129 2.25 -6.02 -21.28
CA VAL A 129 2.24 -7.29 -20.54
C VAL A 129 0.91 -7.52 -19.82
N TYR A 130 0.21 -6.45 -19.43
CA TYR A 130 -1.06 -6.52 -18.74
C TYR A 130 -1.95 -5.33 -19.10
N ASP A 131 -3.25 -5.41 -18.76
CA ASP A 131 -4.21 -4.32 -18.96
C ASP A 131 -3.75 -3.05 -18.20
N PRO A 132 -3.45 -1.93 -18.91
CA PRO A 132 -2.91 -0.73 -18.30
C PRO A 132 -3.91 -0.04 -17.36
N LEU A 133 -5.22 -0.12 -17.64
CA LEU A 133 -6.24 0.48 -16.77
C LEU A 133 -6.33 -0.28 -15.44
N LYS A 134 -6.31 -1.62 -15.50
CA LYS A 134 -6.31 -2.45 -14.28
C LYS A 134 -5.01 -2.31 -13.48
N MET A 135 -3.86 -2.20 -14.16
CA MET A 135 -2.59 -1.95 -13.49
C MET A 135 -2.56 -0.59 -12.79
N LYS A 136 -3.07 0.46 -13.45
CA LYS A 136 -3.17 1.81 -12.89
C LYS A 136 -4.11 1.87 -11.68
N ASP A 137 -5.26 1.20 -11.75
CA ASP A 137 -6.19 1.08 -10.61
C ASP A 137 -5.52 0.37 -9.41
N HIS A 138 -4.86 -0.77 -9.64
CA HIS A 138 -4.11 -1.46 -8.59
C HIS A 138 -2.98 -0.61 -8.00
N PHE A 139 -2.19 0.04 -8.85
CA PHE A 139 -1.11 0.93 -8.44
C PHE A 139 -1.60 2.05 -7.52
N TRP A 140 -2.68 2.73 -7.90
CA TRP A 140 -3.21 3.84 -7.09
C TRP A 140 -3.86 3.35 -5.78
N LYS A 141 -4.58 2.22 -5.80
CA LYS A 141 -5.12 1.61 -4.56
C LYS A 141 -3.99 1.19 -3.61
N MET A 142 -2.93 0.60 -4.15
CA MET A 142 -1.74 0.25 -3.40
C MET A 142 -1.07 1.50 -2.82
N PHE A 143 -0.89 2.56 -3.60
CA PHE A 143 -0.31 3.83 -3.14
C PHE A 143 -1.13 4.49 -2.01
N ALA A 144 -2.46 4.49 -2.12
CA ALA A 144 -3.35 5.04 -1.10
C ALA A 144 -3.31 4.22 0.20
N ALA A 145 -3.25 2.89 0.11
CA ALA A 145 -3.09 2.02 1.28
C ALA A 145 -1.67 2.13 1.89
N ASP A 146 -0.64 2.26 1.06
CA ASP A 146 0.72 2.57 1.50
C ASP A 146 0.77 3.93 2.23
N ALA A 147 -0.06 4.91 1.85
CA ALA A 147 -0.20 6.17 2.57
C ALA A 147 -0.83 5.99 3.95
N LEU A 148 -1.87 5.16 4.06
CA LEU A 148 -2.47 4.79 5.36
C LEU A 148 -1.43 4.12 6.27
N LEU A 149 -0.63 3.20 5.74
CA LEU A 149 0.32 2.37 6.50
C LEU A 149 1.72 2.97 6.63
N GLY A 150 1.99 4.07 5.92
CA GLY A 150 3.28 4.75 5.94
C GLY A 150 4.42 3.94 5.32
N ASN A 151 4.23 3.41 4.12
CA ASN A 151 5.29 2.68 3.42
C ASN A 151 6.35 3.64 2.85
N PHE A 152 7.60 3.52 3.25
CA PHE A 152 8.69 4.37 2.73
C PHE A 152 9.51 3.73 1.60
N ASP A 153 9.17 2.50 1.19
CA ASP A 153 10.01 1.63 0.36
C ASP A 153 9.25 0.84 -0.71
N ARG A 154 8.08 1.31 -1.17
CA ARG A 154 7.39 0.76 -2.35
C ARG A 154 8.13 1.13 -3.65
N HIS A 155 9.30 0.55 -3.89
CA HIS A 155 10.02 0.70 -5.15
C HIS A 155 9.54 -0.30 -6.21
N ASN A 156 9.96 -0.15 -7.46
CA ASN A 156 9.50 -0.97 -8.61
C ASN A 156 9.84 -2.47 -8.50
N GLY A 157 10.60 -2.89 -7.49
CA GLY A 157 10.87 -4.31 -7.20
C GLY A 157 9.80 -4.95 -6.30
N ASN A 158 9.03 -4.13 -5.57
CA ASN A 158 8.12 -4.56 -4.50
C ASN A 158 6.65 -4.61 -4.94
N TRP A 159 6.43 -4.72 -6.26
CA TRP A 159 5.14 -4.97 -6.89
C TRP A 159 5.36 -5.39 -8.34
N GLY A 160 4.33 -5.94 -8.98
CA GLY A 160 4.41 -6.34 -10.38
C GLY A 160 3.27 -7.27 -10.76
N ILE A 161 3.56 -8.21 -11.65
CA ILE A 161 2.61 -9.18 -12.15
C ILE A 161 3.18 -10.60 -11.98
N VAL A 162 2.29 -11.58 -11.94
CA VAL A 162 2.65 -13.00 -12.08
C VAL A 162 2.43 -13.40 -13.53
N VAL A 163 3.43 -14.07 -14.11
CA VAL A 163 3.39 -14.56 -15.49
C VAL A 163 3.65 -16.06 -15.52
N ASN A 164 2.96 -16.75 -16.41
CA ASN A 164 3.26 -18.11 -16.82
C ASN A 164 3.55 -18.11 -18.32
N GLU A 165 4.81 -18.34 -18.69
CA GLU A 165 5.26 -18.27 -20.09
C GLU A 165 4.88 -19.52 -20.89
N ILE A 166 4.50 -20.62 -20.23
CA ILE A 166 4.10 -21.87 -20.89
C ILE A 166 2.71 -21.71 -21.51
N ASN A 167 1.78 -21.06 -20.80
CA ASN A 167 0.39 -20.89 -21.24
C ASN A 167 0.00 -19.43 -21.51
N ASN A 168 0.97 -18.49 -21.44
CA ASN A 168 0.77 -17.04 -21.59
C ASN A 168 -0.27 -16.43 -20.62
N HIS A 169 -0.45 -17.03 -19.44
CA HIS A 169 -1.30 -16.47 -18.42
C HIS A 169 -0.59 -15.33 -17.68
N VAL A 170 -1.30 -14.23 -17.47
CA VAL A 170 -0.82 -13.04 -16.76
C VAL A 170 -1.87 -12.55 -15.78
N ARG A 171 -1.45 -12.18 -14.58
CA ARG A 171 -2.31 -11.58 -13.54
C ARG A 171 -1.51 -10.60 -12.69
N ILE A 172 -2.18 -9.62 -12.10
CA ILE A 172 -1.53 -8.76 -11.10
C ILE A 172 -1.05 -9.63 -9.93
N ALA A 173 0.16 -9.37 -9.44
CA ALA A 173 0.64 -10.03 -8.25
C ALA A 173 -0.09 -9.47 -7.02
N PRO A 174 -0.46 -10.31 -6.03
CA PRO A 174 -0.89 -9.81 -4.72
C PRO A 174 0.12 -8.79 -4.18
N VAL A 175 -0.32 -7.75 -3.47
CA VAL A 175 0.62 -6.84 -2.81
C VAL A 175 1.54 -7.64 -1.87
N TYR A 176 2.84 -7.45 -2.00
CA TYR A 176 3.86 -8.16 -1.21
C TYR A 176 4.95 -7.19 -0.72
N ASP A 177 5.82 -7.64 0.18
CA ASP A 177 6.90 -6.85 0.79
C ASP A 177 6.43 -5.56 1.48
N ASN A 178 5.51 -5.73 2.43
CA ASN A 178 4.92 -4.69 3.27
C ASN A 178 5.71 -4.44 4.57
N GLY A 179 6.86 -5.10 4.77
CA GLY A 179 7.69 -4.97 5.98
C GLY A 179 8.24 -3.56 6.25
N SER A 180 8.27 -2.69 5.23
CA SER A 180 8.67 -1.28 5.35
C SER A 180 7.52 -0.34 5.75
N CYS A 181 6.32 -0.85 6.03
CA CYS A 181 5.23 -0.10 6.65
C CYS A 181 5.46 0.05 8.17
N LEU A 182 4.67 0.93 8.82
CA LEU A 182 4.51 0.98 10.29
C LEU A 182 5.81 1.10 11.10
N TYR A 183 6.74 1.95 10.67
CA TYR A 183 7.94 2.32 11.45
C TYR A 183 8.74 1.11 11.98
N PRO A 184 9.32 0.27 11.11
CA PRO A 184 9.89 -1.02 11.50
C PRO A 184 11.10 -0.92 12.43
N GLN A 185 11.71 0.25 12.59
CA GLN A 185 12.97 0.43 13.32
C GLN A 185 12.78 1.13 14.67
N LEU A 186 11.67 0.88 15.36
CA LEU A 186 11.39 1.44 16.68
C LEU A 186 11.40 0.36 17.77
N THR A 187 12.04 0.64 18.89
CA THR A 187 11.91 -0.14 20.12
C THR A 187 10.63 0.23 20.86
N ASP A 188 10.20 -0.64 21.76
CA ASP A 188 9.04 -0.39 22.63
C ASP A 188 9.20 0.91 23.45
N LYS A 189 10.41 1.20 23.93
CA LYS A 189 10.69 2.44 24.67
C LYS A 189 10.56 3.69 23.79
N GLN A 190 11.02 3.61 22.55
CA GLN A 190 10.87 4.71 21.60
C GLN A 190 9.39 4.93 21.26
N MET A 191 8.64 3.85 21.02
CA MET A 191 7.19 3.90 20.79
C MET A 191 6.46 4.58 21.96
N GLU A 192 6.81 4.25 23.20
CA GLU A 192 6.27 4.90 24.40
C GLU A 192 6.58 6.40 24.44
N ASN A 193 7.83 6.79 24.19
CA ASN A 193 8.23 8.19 24.19
C ASN A 193 7.45 8.99 23.13
N ILE A 194 7.25 8.40 21.95
CA ILE A 194 6.49 9.04 20.86
C ILE A 194 5.02 9.22 21.23
N LEU A 195 4.40 8.21 21.85
CA LEU A 195 3.01 8.30 22.30
C LEU A 195 2.78 9.41 23.34
N ASN A 196 3.82 9.76 24.09
CA ASN A 196 3.77 10.80 25.12
C ASN A 196 4.26 12.17 24.62
N ASP A 197 4.63 12.31 23.35
CA ASP A 197 5.12 13.56 22.77
C ASP A 197 4.39 13.88 21.45
N ARG A 198 3.54 14.91 21.51
CA ARG A 198 2.74 15.38 20.37
C ARG A 198 3.60 15.80 19.19
N ASN A 199 4.76 16.40 19.41
CA ASN A 199 5.64 16.85 18.33
C ASN A 199 6.25 15.65 17.60
N GLU A 200 6.63 14.60 18.34
CA GLU A 200 7.15 13.36 17.74
C GLU A 200 6.07 12.59 16.97
N LEU A 201 4.83 12.61 17.46
CA LEU A 201 3.67 12.06 16.74
C LEU A 201 3.41 12.83 15.44
N ASP A 202 3.31 14.16 15.51
CA ASP A 202 3.08 15.02 14.33
C ASP A 202 4.19 14.86 13.29
N ARG A 203 5.45 14.73 13.73
CA ARG A 203 6.58 14.47 12.84
C ARG A 203 6.41 13.16 12.05
N ARG A 204 5.87 12.11 12.68
CA ARG A 204 5.60 10.80 12.05
C ARG A 204 4.35 10.79 11.17
N LEU A 205 3.48 11.79 11.30
CA LEU A 205 2.35 11.96 10.40
C LEU A 205 2.73 12.80 9.18
N TYR A 206 3.35 13.95 9.41
CA TYR A 206 3.46 15.01 8.40
C TYR A 206 4.84 15.13 7.76
N VAL A 207 5.92 14.67 8.41
CA VAL A 207 7.29 14.81 7.89
C VAL A 207 7.79 13.52 7.25
N PHE A 208 7.56 12.38 7.90
CA PHE A 208 7.94 11.05 7.40
C PHE A 208 7.01 9.99 8.00
N PRO A 209 6.85 8.80 7.38
CA PRO A 209 7.48 8.33 6.15
C PRO A 209 6.95 9.04 4.89
N ASN A 210 7.85 9.25 3.94
CA ASN A 210 7.54 9.68 2.58
C ASN A 210 7.63 8.47 1.65
N SER A 211 6.85 8.47 0.56
CA SER A 211 6.85 7.41 -0.43
C SER A 211 8.24 7.18 -1.03
N ALA A 212 8.51 5.96 -1.50
CA ALA A 212 9.66 5.67 -2.34
C ALA A 212 9.57 6.36 -3.72
N LEU A 213 8.35 6.67 -4.16
CA LEU A 213 8.10 7.44 -5.37
C LEU A 213 8.56 8.88 -5.21
N LYS A 214 8.96 9.48 -6.33
CA LYS A 214 9.51 10.82 -6.39
C LYS A 214 8.72 11.73 -7.33
N LEU A 215 8.83 13.02 -7.05
CA LEU A 215 8.49 14.11 -7.94
C LEU A 215 9.67 15.08 -7.95
N ASN A 216 10.23 15.35 -9.13
CA ASN A 216 11.40 16.22 -9.30
C ASN A 216 12.56 15.81 -8.38
N ASP A 217 12.91 14.52 -8.39
CA ASP A 217 13.97 13.89 -7.59
C ASP A 217 13.78 13.90 -6.07
N LYS A 218 12.63 14.39 -5.58
CA LYS A 218 12.27 14.41 -4.16
C LYS A 218 11.23 13.36 -3.84
N LYS A 219 11.42 12.62 -2.75
CA LYS A 219 10.42 11.65 -2.25
C LYS A 219 9.09 12.35 -1.99
N ILE A 220 8.00 11.71 -2.40
CA ILE A 220 6.65 12.25 -2.26
C ILE A 220 6.21 12.21 -0.79
N ASN A 221 5.82 13.36 -0.25
CA ASN A 221 5.08 13.41 1.01
C ASN A 221 3.63 13.01 0.77
N TYR A 222 3.14 12.03 1.55
CA TYR A 222 1.82 11.43 1.32
C TYR A 222 0.68 12.44 1.45
N LEU A 223 0.62 13.21 2.54
CA LEU A 223 -0.46 14.16 2.75
C LEU A 223 -0.45 15.25 1.68
N ASP A 224 0.71 15.86 1.45
CA ASP A 224 0.85 16.94 0.46
C ASP A 224 0.40 16.49 -0.94
N PHE A 225 0.91 15.35 -1.41
CA PHE A 225 0.56 14.85 -2.73
C PHE A 225 -0.90 14.42 -2.85
N LEU A 226 -1.41 13.64 -1.90
CA LEU A 226 -2.80 13.17 -1.93
C LEU A 226 -3.80 14.32 -1.85
N SER A 227 -3.47 15.39 -1.14
CA SER A 227 -4.29 16.60 -1.04
C SER A 227 -4.36 17.40 -2.36
N ASN A 228 -3.23 17.45 -3.06
CA ASN A 228 -3.03 18.35 -4.20
C ASN A 228 -3.11 17.68 -5.57
N THR A 229 -3.11 16.35 -5.64
CA THR A 229 -3.17 15.62 -6.91
C THR A 229 -4.39 16.00 -7.75
N LYS A 230 -4.21 15.96 -9.07
CA LYS A 230 -5.29 16.15 -10.06
C LYS A 230 -5.61 14.86 -10.81
N ASP A 231 -4.91 13.76 -10.52
CA ASP A 231 -5.17 12.47 -11.16
C ASP A 231 -6.48 11.88 -10.61
N PRO A 232 -7.53 11.74 -11.44
CA PRO A 232 -8.81 11.20 -10.99
C PRO A 232 -8.72 9.74 -10.49
N ASN A 233 -7.78 8.94 -11.00
CA ASN A 233 -7.57 7.56 -10.56
C ASN A 233 -6.98 7.53 -9.15
N CYS A 234 -6.05 8.45 -8.85
CA CYS A 234 -5.50 8.61 -7.51
C CYS A 234 -6.56 9.05 -6.50
N ILE A 235 -7.41 10.01 -6.89
CA ILE A 235 -8.53 10.49 -6.05
C ILE A 235 -9.55 9.36 -5.80
N GLU A 236 -9.89 8.56 -6.82
CA GLU A 236 -10.80 7.42 -6.64
C GLU A 236 -10.19 6.33 -5.75
N ALA A 237 -8.88 6.05 -5.87
CA ALA A 237 -8.19 5.12 -4.98
C ALA A 237 -8.16 5.61 -3.53
N LEU A 238 -7.95 6.90 -3.32
CA LEU A 238 -8.03 7.52 -1.99
C LEU A 238 -9.44 7.37 -1.40
N ARG A 239 -10.47 7.63 -2.20
CA ARG A 239 -11.89 7.41 -1.83
C ARG A 239 -12.18 5.93 -1.55
N TYR A 240 -11.58 5.02 -2.31
CA TYR A 240 -11.72 3.58 -2.10
C TYR A 240 -11.18 3.20 -0.72
N VAL A 241 -9.93 3.57 -0.39
CA VAL A 241 -9.34 3.27 0.93
C VAL A 241 -10.14 3.91 2.05
N GLN A 242 -10.59 5.16 1.89
CA GLN A 242 -11.46 5.82 2.87
C GLN A 242 -12.74 5.02 3.16
N ARG A 243 -13.43 4.52 2.11
CA ARG A 243 -14.70 3.78 2.23
C ARG A 243 -14.54 2.38 2.79
N HIS A 244 -13.42 1.71 2.50
CA HIS A 244 -13.19 0.32 2.90
C HIS A 244 -12.45 0.19 4.22
N TYR A 245 -11.91 1.29 4.75
CA TYR A 245 -11.34 1.31 6.08
C TYR A 245 -12.40 1.00 7.15
N ASP A 246 -12.09 0.03 8.00
CA ASP A 246 -12.92 -0.36 9.13
C ASP A 246 -12.04 -0.48 10.38
N GLN A 247 -12.22 0.47 11.31
CA GLN A 247 -11.46 0.51 12.56
C GLN A 247 -11.57 -0.81 13.33
N LYS A 248 -12.74 -1.44 13.37
CA LYS A 248 -12.94 -2.69 14.13
C LYS A 248 -12.12 -3.84 13.56
N LYS A 249 -11.95 -3.89 12.23
CA LYS A 249 -11.08 -4.88 11.58
C LYS A 249 -9.61 -4.62 11.90
N VAL A 250 -9.18 -3.35 11.87
CA VAL A 250 -7.82 -2.96 12.26
C VAL A 250 -7.55 -3.35 13.71
N ASP A 251 -8.45 -2.99 14.64
CA ASP A 251 -8.32 -3.31 16.06
C ASP A 251 -8.25 -4.82 16.28
N LYS A 252 -9.08 -5.60 15.57
CA LYS A 252 -9.04 -7.06 15.60
C LYS A 252 -7.68 -7.60 15.17
N ILE A 253 -7.16 -7.15 14.01
CA ILE A 253 -5.84 -7.54 13.51
C ILE A 253 -4.76 -7.24 14.56
N LEU A 254 -4.78 -6.03 15.13
CA LEU A 254 -3.80 -5.62 16.13
C LEU A 254 -3.92 -6.43 17.41
N ASN A 255 -5.13 -6.74 17.89
CA ASN A 255 -5.37 -7.51 19.11
C ASN A 255 -4.99 -8.99 18.97
N GLU A 256 -5.21 -9.59 17.81
CA GLU A 256 -4.87 -11.00 17.54
C GLU A 256 -3.37 -11.20 17.26
N THR A 257 -2.66 -10.12 16.89
CA THR A 257 -1.22 -10.19 16.62
C THR A 257 -0.42 -10.24 17.93
N PRO A 258 0.50 -11.22 18.11
CA PRO A 258 1.33 -11.33 19.30
C PRO A 258 2.40 -10.22 19.32
N MET A 259 2.24 -9.25 20.22
CA MET A 259 3.17 -8.16 20.48
C MET A 259 2.95 -7.60 21.89
N SER A 260 3.82 -6.70 22.35
CA SER A 260 3.63 -5.97 23.61
C SER A 260 2.49 -4.96 23.50
N ASP A 261 1.88 -4.61 24.64
CA ASP A 261 0.76 -3.67 24.67
C ASP A 261 1.15 -2.27 24.21
N ILE A 262 2.38 -1.84 24.52
CA ILE A 262 2.89 -0.55 24.07
C ILE A 262 3.01 -0.47 22.54
N LYS A 263 3.47 -1.55 21.91
CA LYS A 263 3.57 -1.65 20.46
C LYS A 263 2.20 -1.68 19.80
N ARG A 264 1.27 -2.43 20.39
CA ARG A 264 -0.14 -2.49 19.95
C ARG A 264 -0.78 -1.11 20.00
N ASN A 265 -0.63 -0.40 21.12
CA ASN A 265 -1.15 0.94 21.29
C ASN A 265 -0.51 1.94 20.30
N PHE A 266 0.80 1.81 20.05
CA PHE A 266 1.50 2.62 19.06
C PHE A 266 0.93 2.41 17.65
N TYR A 267 0.81 1.16 17.18
CA TYR A 267 0.26 0.90 15.85
C TYR A 267 -1.20 1.31 15.72
N HIS A 268 -2.03 1.06 16.74
CA HIS A 268 -3.40 1.55 16.77
C HIS A 268 -3.44 3.07 16.60
N THR A 269 -2.70 3.80 17.44
CA THR A 269 -2.64 5.26 17.40
C THR A 269 -2.17 5.77 16.04
N MET A 270 -1.08 5.21 15.49
CA MET A 270 -0.54 5.67 14.23
C MET A 270 -1.45 5.38 13.04
N ILE A 271 -2.08 4.20 12.97
CA ILE A 271 -2.98 3.86 11.85
C ILE A 271 -4.23 4.75 11.89
N THR A 272 -4.85 4.90 13.07
CA THR A 272 -6.02 5.77 13.26
C THR A 272 -5.68 7.22 12.93
N ALA A 273 -4.56 7.73 13.45
CA ALA A 273 -4.13 9.10 13.17
C ALA A 273 -3.81 9.32 11.68
N ARG A 274 -3.22 8.35 10.97
CA ARG A 274 -2.99 8.46 9.51
C ARG A 274 -4.29 8.39 8.72
N LYS A 275 -5.26 7.58 9.16
CA LYS A 275 -6.60 7.58 8.56
C LYS A 275 -7.24 8.97 8.64
N GLU A 276 -7.26 9.58 9.82
CA GLU A 276 -7.88 10.90 10.05
C GLU A 276 -7.08 12.03 9.38
N HIS A 277 -5.77 12.10 9.64
CA HIS A 277 -4.97 13.26 9.28
C HIS A 277 -4.34 13.20 7.88
N ILE A 278 -4.34 12.05 7.22
CA ILE A 278 -3.82 11.89 5.86
C ILE A 278 -4.95 11.53 4.90
N ILE A 279 -5.62 10.41 5.14
CA ILE A 279 -6.62 9.90 4.19
C ILE A 279 -7.88 10.80 4.18
N ASP A 280 -8.48 11.04 5.34
CA ASP A 280 -9.70 11.85 5.44
C ASP A 280 -9.42 13.31 5.10
N LYS A 281 -8.36 13.89 5.66
CA LYS A 281 -7.95 15.26 5.37
C LYS A 281 -7.68 15.50 3.87
N ALA A 282 -7.03 14.57 3.17
CA ALA A 282 -6.82 14.71 1.73
C ALA A 282 -8.14 14.61 0.95
N MET A 283 -9.05 13.71 1.35
CA MET A 283 -10.38 13.61 0.74
C MET A 283 -11.24 14.85 0.96
N GLU A 284 -11.22 15.42 2.17
CA GLU A 284 -11.92 16.67 2.48
C GLU A 284 -11.49 17.79 1.56
N GLN A 285 -10.18 17.93 1.28
CA GLN A 285 -9.71 18.95 0.34
C GLN A 285 -10.21 18.76 -1.08
N HIS A 286 -10.40 17.51 -1.55
CA HIS A 286 -11.03 17.27 -2.86
C HIS A 286 -12.53 17.54 -2.85
N LEU A 287 -13.19 17.36 -1.71
CA LEU A 287 -14.60 17.72 -1.52
C LEU A 287 -14.80 19.22 -1.28
N ASP A 288 -13.80 19.96 -0.83
CA ASP A 288 -13.91 21.39 -0.57
C ASP A 288 -13.50 22.23 -1.80
N LYS A 289 -12.98 21.61 -2.87
CA LYS A 289 -12.75 22.29 -4.15
C LYS A 289 -14.08 22.75 -4.75
N ASN A 290 -14.15 24.04 -5.09
CA ASN A 290 -15.29 24.68 -5.72
C ASN A 290 -15.58 24.07 -7.10
N ILE A 291 -16.71 23.39 -7.20
CA ILE A 291 -17.29 22.84 -8.41
C ILE A 291 -18.17 23.91 -9.04
N ARG A 292 -17.85 24.26 -10.29
CA ARG A 292 -18.65 25.22 -11.05
C ARG A 292 -19.93 24.56 -11.56
N LEU A 293 -21.07 25.17 -11.29
CA LEU A 293 -22.37 24.79 -11.82
C LEU A 293 -22.64 25.44 -13.18
N LYS A 294 -23.58 24.89 -13.95
CA LYS A 294 -23.97 25.43 -15.27
C LYS A 294 -24.44 26.88 -15.23
N ASP A 295 -25.03 27.32 -14.12
CA ASP A 295 -25.49 28.70 -13.92
C ASP A 295 -24.35 29.67 -13.57
N GLY A 296 -23.10 29.18 -13.50
CA GLY A 296 -21.91 29.97 -13.20
C GLY A 296 -21.62 30.12 -11.71
N SER A 297 -22.50 29.63 -10.84
CA SER A 297 -22.24 29.56 -9.38
C SER A 297 -21.24 28.45 -9.05
N TYR A 298 -20.70 28.48 -7.84
CA TYR A 298 -19.80 27.45 -7.34
C TYR A 298 -20.40 26.81 -6.09
N ILE A 299 -20.26 25.50 -6.00
CA ILE A 299 -20.58 24.72 -4.80
C ILE A 299 -19.36 23.90 -4.41
N THR A 300 -19.18 23.62 -3.13
CA THR A 300 -18.23 22.62 -2.69
C THR A 300 -18.67 21.23 -3.14
N GLY A 301 -17.73 20.31 -3.32
CA GLY A 301 -18.02 18.88 -3.43
C GLY A 301 -18.82 18.31 -2.24
N LYS A 302 -18.70 18.86 -1.02
CA LYS A 302 -19.57 18.51 0.11
C LYS A 302 -21.03 18.92 -0.14
N GLU A 303 -21.26 20.14 -0.63
CA GLU A 303 -22.59 20.59 -1.02
C GLU A 303 -23.15 19.78 -2.19
N LEU A 304 -22.31 19.46 -3.19
CA LEU A 304 -22.71 18.58 -4.29
C LEU A 304 -23.15 17.21 -3.79
N GLN A 305 -22.37 16.61 -2.89
CA GLN A 305 -22.68 15.30 -2.33
C GLN A 305 -23.98 15.32 -1.52
N SER A 306 -24.20 16.36 -0.71
CA SER A 306 -25.45 16.58 0.03
C SER A 306 -26.66 16.72 -0.90
N LEU A 307 -26.52 17.50 -1.99
CA LEU A 307 -27.56 17.67 -3.00
C LEU A 307 -27.92 16.34 -3.68
N ILE A 308 -26.91 15.55 -4.09
CA ILE A 308 -27.12 14.23 -4.70
C ILE A 308 -27.82 13.26 -3.73
N LEU A 309 -27.39 13.20 -2.47
CA LEU A 309 -28.00 12.36 -1.44
C LEU A 309 -29.45 12.77 -1.12
N SER A 310 -29.77 14.06 -1.27
CA SER A 310 -31.13 14.59 -1.13
C SER A 310 -32.06 14.30 -2.32
N GLY A 311 -31.54 13.64 -3.37
CA GLY A 311 -32.29 13.34 -4.59
C GLY A 311 -32.42 14.51 -5.56
N LYS A 312 -31.62 15.57 -5.40
CA LYS A 312 -31.60 16.71 -6.31
C LYS A 312 -30.66 16.45 -7.48
N THR A 313 -31.15 16.73 -8.68
CA THR A 313 -30.33 16.73 -9.91
C THR A 313 -29.48 17.99 -9.94
N VAL A 314 -28.16 17.84 -10.12
CA VAL A 314 -27.22 18.97 -10.18
C VAL A 314 -26.55 19.03 -11.55
N SER A 315 -26.60 20.20 -12.19
CA SER A 315 -26.00 20.43 -13.51
C SER A 315 -24.61 21.05 -13.39
N LEU A 316 -23.58 20.27 -13.70
CA LEU A 316 -22.18 20.69 -13.61
C LEU A 316 -21.72 21.40 -14.89
N TRP A 317 -20.82 22.39 -14.74
CA TRP A 317 -20.12 23.01 -15.85
C TRP A 317 -19.00 22.07 -16.35
N LYS A 318 -18.89 21.91 -17.68
CA LYS A 318 -17.81 21.15 -18.35
C LYS A 318 -17.17 22.05 -19.39
N GLU A 319 -15.84 22.00 -19.46
CA GLU A 319 -15.04 22.84 -20.36
C GLU A 319 -14.84 22.21 -21.76
N ASP A 320 -15.29 20.96 -21.99
CA ASP A 320 -15.26 20.32 -23.31
C ASP A 320 -16.64 20.19 -23.95
N LYS A 321 -16.71 20.64 -25.21
CA LYS A 321 -17.86 20.54 -26.12
C LYS A 321 -18.20 19.07 -26.35
N ASP A 322 -19.50 18.75 -26.38
CA ASP A 322 -20.09 17.45 -26.73
C ASP A 322 -20.09 16.36 -25.65
N LYS A 323 -20.98 16.50 -24.66
CA LYS A 323 -21.96 15.48 -24.18
C LYS A 323 -22.50 15.86 -22.78
N ILE A 324 -23.82 15.99 -22.68
CA ILE A 324 -24.54 16.13 -21.40
C ILE A 324 -24.60 14.73 -20.75
N HIS A 325 -24.10 14.60 -19.52
CA HIS A 325 -24.39 13.44 -18.68
C HIS A 325 -25.23 13.89 -17.49
N THR A 326 -26.47 13.43 -17.47
CA THR A 326 -27.33 13.42 -16.29
C THR A 326 -26.84 12.28 -15.40
N ILE A 327 -26.41 12.57 -14.18
CA ILE A 327 -26.11 11.52 -13.19
C ILE A 327 -27.40 11.35 -12.38
N GLU A 328 -28.18 10.35 -12.75
CA GLU A 328 -29.30 9.88 -11.92
C GLU A 328 -28.83 8.74 -11.01
N LYS A 329 -29.59 8.54 -9.94
CA LYS A 329 -29.33 7.53 -8.90
C LYS A 329 -29.23 6.13 -9.53
N PRO A 330 -28.35 5.22 -9.07
CA PRO A 330 -28.46 3.82 -9.44
C PRO A 330 -29.74 3.26 -8.83
N ASP A 331 -30.58 2.61 -9.64
CA ASP A 331 -31.75 1.89 -9.15
C ASP A 331 -31.33 0.81 -8.14
N ARG A 332 -32.15 0.68 -7.10
CA ARG A 332 -31.92 -0.12 -5.88
C ARG A 332 -31.78 -1.61 -6.12
#